data_AF-A0A0M4FWM6-F1
#
_entry.id   AF-A0A0M4FWM6-F1
#
_cell.length_a   1.000
_cell.length_b   1.000
_cell.length_c   1.000
_cell.angle_alpha   90.00
_cell.angle_beta   90.00
_cell.angle_gamma   90.00
#
_symmetry.space_group_name_H-M   'P 1'
#
loop_
_entity.id
_entity.type
_entity.pdbx_description
1 polymer ?
#
loop_
_entity_poly.entity_id
_entity_poly.type
_entity_poly.pdbx_seq_one_letter_code
_entity_poly.pdbx_strand_id
1 'polypeptide(L)'
;MLVKGHIVSMPKIYWVILIPIFLGVSYYNIFFDWDLQHYGVTELEDFGLYVFVLCLSFCQCFIYILFIRLAVTTIKRLQHK
;
A
#
# COMPACT_ATOMS: atom_id res chain seq x y z
N MET A 1 30.58 -20.48 6.51
CA MET A 1 29.68 -19.68 7.38
C MET A 1 28.48 -19.27 6.55
N LEU A 2 27.34 -19.94 6.74
CA LEU A 2 26.10 -19.58 6.03
C LEU A 2 25.66 -18.18 6.46
N VAL A 3 25.42 -17.33 5.47
CA VAL A 3 24.89 -15.97 5.62
C VAL A 3 23.62 -16.05 6.46
N LYS A 4 23.72 -15.52 7.68
CA LYS A 4 22.65 -15.44 8.67
C LYS A 4 21.41 -14.87 7.97
N GLY A 5 20.37 -15.69 7.87
CA GLY A 5 19.12 -15.33 7.22
C GLY A 5 18.66 -14.00 7.79
N HIS A 6 18.60 -12.98 6.93
CA HIS A 6 17.94 -11.73 7.25
C HIS A 6 16.47 -12.06 7.42
N ILE A 7 16.09 -12.39 8.66
CA ILE A 7 14.70 -12.38 9.11
C ILE A 7 14.18 -11.04 8.61
N VAL A 8 13.17 -11.09 7.76
CA VAL A 8 12.46 -9.91 7.24
C VAL A 8 11.68 -9.33 8.41
N SER A 9 12.39 -8.83 9.42
CA SER A 9 11.83 -8.02 10.47
C SER A 9 11.54 -6.69 9.82
N MET A 10 10.32 -6.51 9.32
CA MET A 10 9.84 -5.19 8.93
C MET A 10 9.98 -4.28 10.16
N PRO A 11 10.85 -3.26 10.12
CA PRO A 11 10.91 -2.28 11.20
C PRO A 11 9.50 -1.71 11.42
N LYS A 12 9.12 -1.48 12.68
CA LYS A 12 7.81 -0.89 13.04
C LYS A 12 7.50 0.38 12.24
N ILE A 13 8.53 1.11 11.82
CA ILE A 13 8.45 2.28 10.94
C ILE A 13 7.70 2.01 9.63
N TYR A 14 7.89 0.85 8.99
CA TYR A 14 7.18 0.52 7.73
C TYR A 14 5.67 0.32 7.95
N TRP A 15 5.29 -0.21 9.12
CA TRP A 15 3.87 -0.31 9.51
C TRP A 15 3.28 1.07 9.82
N VAL A 16 4.05 1.96 10.44
CA VAL A 16 3.61 3.35 10.68
C VAL A 16 3.45 4.11 9.37
N ILE A 17 4.35 3.91 8.40
CA ILE A 17 4.28 4.54 7.06
C ILE A 17 3.13 3.95 6.22
N LEU A 18 2.76 2.69 6.45
CA LEU A 18 1.62 2.06 5.77
C LEU A 18 0.32 2.82 6.02
N ILE A 19 0.09 3.30 7.25
CA ILE A 19 -1.15 3.98 7.64
C ILE A 19 -1.42 5.25 6.80
N PRO A 20 -0.52 6.25 6.73
CA PRO A 20 -0.74 7.45 5.92
C PRO A 20 -0.76 7.15 4.42
N ILE A 21 0.04 6.19 3.93
CA ILE A 21 -0.01 5.76 2.51
C ILE A 21 -1.39 5.17 2.20
N PHE A 22 -1.89 4.29 3.07
CA PHE A 22 -3.21 3.69 2.92
C PHE A 22 -4.30 4.74 2.93
N LEU A 23 -4.32 5.63 3.92
CA LEU A 23 -5.30 6.72 3.98
C LEU A 23 -5.28 7.58 2.70
N GLY A 24 -4.10 7.94 2.20
CA GLY A 24 -3.96 8.75 0.99
C GLY A 24 -4.44 8.03 -0.27
N VAL A 25 -4.05 6.77 -0.46
CA VAL A 25 -4.41 5.95 -1.63
C VAL A 25 -5.89 5.60 -1.63
N SER A 26 -6.44 5.24 -0.48
CA SER A 26 -7.87 4.99 -0.32
C SER A 26 -8.69 6.23 -0.64
N TYR A 27 -8.28 7.40 -0.12
CA TYR A 27 -8.95 8.66 -0.42
C TYR A 27 -8.90 8.99 -1.92
N TYR A 28 -7.73 8.88 -2.54
CA TYR A 28 -7.58 9.14 -3.97
C TYR A 28 -8.43 8.19 -4.83
N ASN A 29 -8.38 6.88 -4.58
CA ASN A 29 -9.15 5.92 -5.36
C ASN A 29 -10.65 6.14 -5.23
N ILE A 30 -11.14 6.47 -4.02
CA ILE A 30 -12.56 6.67 -3.77
C ILE A 30 -13.07 7.96 -4.42
N PHE A 31 -12.33 9.07 -4.29
CA PHE A 31 -12.83 10.39 -4.69
C PHE A 31 -12.44 10.82 -6.11
N PHE A 32 -11.34 10.30 -6.67
CA PHE A 32 -10.81 10.77 -7.95
C PHE A 32 -10.77 9.69 -9.04
N ASP A 33 -10.49 8.44 -8.68
CA ASP A 33 -10.22 7.40 -9.68
C ASP A 33 -11.50 6.66 -10.09
N TRP A 34 -12.29 6.21 -9.11
CA TRP A 34 -13.47 5.38 -9.35
C TRP A 34 -14.78 6.16 -9.45
N ASP A 35 -14.75 7.47 -9.17
CA ASP A 35 -15.92 8.37 -9.19
C ASP A 35 -17.17 7.74 -8.54
N LEU A 36 -16.96 7.06 -7.40
CA LEU A 36 -18.01 6.29 -6.71
C LEU A 36 -19.22 7.16 -6.32
N GLN A 37 -19.03 8.47 -6.23
CA GLN A 37 -20.11 9.41 -5.92
C GLN A 37 -21.11 9.59 -7.08
N HIS A 38 -20.74 9.33 -8.34
CA HIS A 38 -21.65 9.49 -9.49
C HIS A 38 -22.42 8.22 -9.88
N TYR A 39 -21.96 7.04 -9.46
CA TYR A 39 -22.51 5.75 -9.90
C TYR A 39 -23.44 5.08 -8.88
N GLY A 40 -24.01 5.84 -7.93
CA GLY A 40 -24.88 5.29 -6.88
C GLY A 40 -26.18 4.71 -7.43
N VAL A 41 -26.26 3.38 -7.57
CA VAL A 41 -27.44 2.69 -8.12
C VAL A 41 -28.33 2.14 -7.00
N THR A 42 -27.75 1.55 -5.93
CA THR A 42 -28.43 1.06 -4.72
C THR A 42 -27.50 1.03 -3.50
N GLU A 43 -28.04 1.23 -2.29
CA GLU A 43 -27.25 1.36 -1.04
C GLU A 43 -26.34 0.15 -0.73
N LEU A 44 -26.78 -1.07 -1.08
CA LEU A 44 -26.00 -2.30 -0.84
C LEU A 44 -24.85 -2.46 -1.85
N GLU A 45 -25.09 -2.09 -3.10
CA GLU A 45 -24.10 -2.19 -4.17
C GLU A 45 -22.99 -1.16 -3.95
N ASP A 46 -23.35 0.06 -3.55
CA ASP A 46 -22.40 1.12 -3.20
C ASP A 46 -21.49 0.71 -2.04
N PHE A 47 -22.06 0.12 -0.98
CA PHE A 47 -21.27 -0.39 0.14
C PHE A 47 -20.26 -1.47 -0.31
N GLY A 48 -20.71 -2.41 -1.16
CA GLY A 48 -19.85 -3.44 -1.73
C GLY A 48 -18.69 -2.86 -2.54
N LEU A 49 -18.96 -1.81 -3.31
CA LEU A 49 -17.99 -1.11 -4.15
C LEU A 49 -16.94 -0.37 -3.29
N TYR A 50 -17.36 0.32 -2.22
CA TYR A 50 -16.43 0.93 -1.27
C TYR A 50 -15.49 -0.09 -0.61
N VAL A 51 -16.04 -1.23 -0.15
CA VAL A 51 -15.25 -2.31 0.44
C VAL A 51 -14.27 -2.90 -0.58
N PHE A 52 -14.71 -3.06 -1.83
CA PHE A 52 -13.86 -3.55 -2.91
C PHE A 52 -12.69 -2.59 -3.21
N VAL A 53 -12.97 -1.29 -3.31
CA VAL A 53 -11.93 -0.27 -3.51
C VAL A 53 -10.96 -0.22 -2.34
N LEU A 54 -11.43 -0.33 -1.09
CA LEU A 54 -10.57 -0.42 0.09
C LEU A 54 -9.64 -1.64 0.03
N CYS A 55 -10.13 -2.81 -0.40
CA CYS A 55 -9.32 -4.00 -0.60
C CYS A 55 -8.25 -3.79 -1.69
N LEU A 56 -8.60 -3.16 -2.82
CA LEU A 56 -7.64 -2.84 -3.88
C LEU A 56 -6.58 -1.83 -3.40
N SER A 57 -6.98 -0.79 -2.68
CA SER A 57 -6.07 0.19 -2.08
C SER A 57 -5.12 -0.48 -1.09
N PHE A 58 -5.58 -1.46 -0.31
CA PHE A 58 -4.71 -2.24 0.58
C PHE A 58 -3.64 -3.01 -0.20
N CYS A 59 -4.02 -3.69 -1.28
CA CYS A 59 -3.09 -4.36 -2.17
C CYS A 59 -2.07 -3.39 -2.79
N GLN A 60 -2.50 -2.22 -3.26
CA GLN A 60 -1.59 -1.18 -3.77
C GLN A 60 -0.58 -0.72 -2.70
N CYS A 61 -1.03 -0.50 -1.47
CA CYS A 61 -0.15 -0.08 -0.37
C CYS A 61 0.90 -1.14 -0.03
N PHE A 62 0.51 -2.42 -0.09
CA PHE A 62 1.44 -3.52 0.11
C PHE A 62 2.54 -3.52 -0.97
N ILE A 63 2.17 -3.31 -2.23
CA ILE A 63 3.10 -3.18 -3.36
C ILE A 63 4.03 -1.98 -3.16
N TYR A 64 3.52 -0.82 -2.74
CA TYR A 64 4.35 0.36 -2.47
C TYR A 64 5.40 0.12 -1.39
N ILE A 65 5.04 -0.57 -0.32
CA ILE A 65 6.01 -0.91 0.74
C ILE A 65 7.08 -1.87 0.23
N LEU A 66 6.72 -2.84 -0.61
CA LEU A 66 7.69 -3.72 -1.26
C LEU A 66 8.66 -2.91 -2.15
N PHE A 67 8.16 -1.95 -2.93
CA PHE A 67 8.98 -1.06 -3.75
C PHE A 67 9.91 -0.17 -2.91
N ILE A 68 9.40 0.47 -1.85
CA ILE A 68 10.22 1.29 -0.94
C ILE A 68 11.36 0.45 -0.36
N ARG A 69 11.06 -0.77 0.08
CA ARG A 69 12.07 -1.67 0.63
C ARG A 69 13.11 -2.07 -0.42
N LEU A 70 12.68 -2.33 -1.65
CA LEU A 70 13.57 -2.65 -2.76
C LEU A 70 14.48 -1.45 -3.07
N ALA A 71 13.92 -0.24 -3.17
CA ALA A 71 14.67 1.00 -3.39
C ALA A 71 15.72 1.24 -2.30
N VAL A 72 15.34 1.13 -1.02
CA VAL A 72 16.27 1.27 0.11
C VAL A 72 17.40 0.24 0.04
N THR A 73 17.09 -1.01 -0.34
CA THR A 73 18.09 -2.08 -0.46
C THR A 73 19.06 -1.80 -1.61
N THR A 74 18.54 -1.34 -2.76
CA THR A 74 19.35 -0.99 -3.92
C THR A 74 20.26 0.20 -3.63
N ILE A 75 19.75 1.27 -3.00
CA ILE A 75 20.55 2.44 -2.62
C ILE A 75 21.67 2.04 -1.66
N LYS A 76 21.38 1.21 -0.64
CA LYS A 76 22.41 0.70 0.28
C LYS A 76 23.49 -0.09 -0.45
N ARG A 77 23.14 -0.90 -1.44
CA ARG A 77 24.12 -1.64 -2.27
C ARG A 77 24.97 -0.71 -3.14
N LEU A 78 24.40 0.39 -3.64
CA LEU A 78 25.12 1.37 -4.46
C LEU A 78 26.07 2.24 -3.63
N GLN A 79 25.70 2.60 -2.40
CA GLN A 79 26.52 3.42 -1.49
C GLN A 79 27.70 2.65 -0.88
N HIS A 80 27.63 1.31 -0.85
CA HIS A 80 28.67 0.44 -0.29
C HIS A 80 29.66 -0.09 -1.35
N LYS A 81 29.63 0.51 -2.55
CA LYS A 81 30.48 0.21 -3.70
C LYS A 81 31.37 1.42 -3.97
#